data_AF-A0AB74GS05-F1
#
_entry.id   AF-A0AB74GS05-F1
#
_cell.length_a   1.000
_cell.length_b   1.000
_cell.length_c   1.000
_cell.angle_alpha   90.00
_cell.angle_beta   90.00
_cell.angle_gamma   90.00
#
_symmetry.space_group_name_H-M   'P 1'
#
loop_
_entity.id
_entity.type
_entity.pdbx_description
1 polymer ?
#
loop_
_entity_poly.entity_id
_entity_poly.type
_entity_poly.pdbx_seq_one_letter_code
_entity_poly.pdbx_strand_id
1 'polypeptide(L)'
;MSGKVCVFGSFNFDMVARVDRFPVPGESLVACGSMTSAGGKGANQATAALKAGANVHYIGKIGNDTFGHFARRHLKGVGFNAVTLLVAEEIPTGNALIYVAGNDAENMIAVDPGANMTVTDDEIAGCIPAIGCADVVLVQLENNLSAIEQVIDAGKQAGALVMLNPAPWQPVERALLSKVDLLTPNATEAGLMTGRRVDSLAAAAEAADVLHAQGARNVIITLGASGRPAERAGSEISCSLLSFSPPRHHRCGRCLQRRAGGAAGLRGTATGRSPIRGGLCRRQCRKARRLIFT
;
A
#
# COMPACT_ATOMS: atom_id res chain seq x y z
N MET A 1 9.47 3.57 -19.42
CA MET A 1 10.04 2.97 -18.20
C MET A 1 8.89 2.52 -17.30
N SER A 2 9.04 1.39 -16.61
CA SER A 2 8.16 1.04 -15.49
C SER A 2 8.39 2.03 -14.34
N GLY A 3 7.33 2.42 -13.63
CA GLY A 3 7.47 3.30 -12.46
C GLY A 3 8.09 2.53 -11.30
N LYS A 4 8.88 3.23 -10.47
CA LYS A 4 9.52 2.69 -9.27
C LYS A 4 8.59 2.82 -8.07
N VAL A 5 8.28 1.70 -7.43
CA VAL A 5 7.44 1.63 -6.24
C VAL A 5 8.30 1.12 -5.09
N CYS A 6 8.45 1.92 -4.05
CA CYS A 6 8.99 1.47 -2.77
C CYS A 6 7.82 1.09 -1.88
N VAL A 7 7.75 -0.16 -1.45
CA VAL A 7 6.79 -0.62 -0.46
C VAL A 7 7.54 -0.83 0.85
N PHE A 8 7.18 -0.05 1.87
CA PHE A 8 7.60 -0.30 3.25
C PHE A 8 6.42 -0.91 3.98
N GLY A 9 6.57 -2.13 4.47
CA GLY A 9 5.45 -2.80 5.09
C GLY A 9 5.81 -4.12 5.77
N SER A 10 4.76 -4.75 6.28
CA SER A 10 4.83 -5.99 7.03
C SER A 10 5.10 -7.23 6.18
N PHE A 11 5.75 -8.20 6.81
CA PHE A 11 5.73 -9.60 6.38
C PHE A 11 5.18 -10.45 7.53
N ASN A 12 4.26 -11.36 7.22
CA ASN A 12 3.81 -12.37 8.16
C ASN A 12 4.05 -13.79 7.63
N PHE A 13 4.35 -14.70 8.54
CA PHE A 13 4.22 -16.13 8.31
C PHE A 13 2.80 -16.56 8.70
N ASP A 14 1.98 -16.92 7.72
CA ASP A 14 0.59 -17.28 7.95
C ASP A 14 0.47 -18.81 8.04
N MET A 15 -0.11 -19.30 9.15
CA MET A 15 -0.45 -20.70 9.35
C MET A 15 -1.96 -20.85 9.31
N VAL A 16 -2.45 -21.56 8.30
CA VAL A 16 -3.87 -21.76 8.05
C VAL A 16 -4.25 -23.19 8.39
N ALA A 17 -5.20 -23.36 9.32
CA ALA A 17 -5.83 -24.62 9.66
C ALA A 17 -7.27 -24.63 9.18
N ARG A 18 -7.66 -25.65 8.40
CA ARG A 18 -9.05 -25.88 8.02
C ARG A 18 -9.71 -26.82 9.03
N VAL A 19 -10.86 -26.42 9.55
CA VAL A 19 -11.62 -27.16 10.56
C VAL A 19 -13.09 -27.20 10.15
N ASP A 20 -13.85 -28.23 10.57
CA ASP A 20 -15.28 -28.31 10.24
C ASP A 20 -16.09 -27.20 10.91
N ARG A 21 -15.68 -26.81 12.11
CA ARG A 21 -16.20 -25.67 12.87
C ARG A 21 -15.08 -25.06 13.72
N PHE A 22 -15.33 -23.86 14.22
CA PHE A 22 -14.41 -23.23 15.15
C PHE A 22 -14.32 -23.97 16.50
N PRO A 23 -13.13 -24.04 17.11
CA PRO A 23 -12.97 -24.59 18.46
C PRO A 23 -13.62 -23.66 19.49
N VAL A 24 -14.18 -24.25 20.54
CA VAL A 24 -14.66 -23.51 21.71
C VAL A 24 -13.62 -23.56 22.84
N PRO A 25 -13.67 -22.66 23.83
CA PRO A 25 -12.72 -22.68 24.95
C PRO A 25 -12.67 -24.06 25.64
N GLY A 26 -11.45 -24.58 25.82
CA GLY A 26 -11.20 -25.88 26.46
C GLY A 26 -11.25 -27.09 25.52
N GLU A 27 -11.59 -26.89 24.25
CA GLU A 27 -11.67 -27.96 23.25
C GLU A 27 -10.37 -28.09 22.42
N SER A 28 -10.06 -29.32 22.01
CA SER A 28 -9.09 -29.61 20.94
C SER A 28 -9.82 -30.20 19.74
N LEU A 29 -9.79 -29.52 18.60
CA LEU A 29 -10.36 -30.00 17.34
C LEU A 29 -9.28 -30.54 16.42
N VAL A 30 -9.58 -31.64 15.73
CA VAL A 30 -8.73 -32.17 14.66
C VAL A 30 -8.97 -31.33 13.41
N ALA A 31 -7.89 -30.76 12.85
CA ALA A 31 -7.95 -30.04 11.59
C ALA A 31 -8.05 -31.01 10.41
N CYS A 32 -8.87 -30.66 9.42
CA CYS A 32 -9.00 -31.37 8.14
C CYS A 32 -7.76 -31.18 7.25
N GLY A 33 -6.90 -30.21 7.60
CA GLY A 33 -5.60 -29.97 6.99
C GLY A 33 -5.03 -28.63 7.41
N SER A 34 -3.73 -28.45 7.19
CA SER A 34 -3.07 -27.18 7.42
C SER A 34 -2.13 -26.83 6.26
N MET A 35 -1.86 -25.54 6.10
CA MET A 35 -0.87 -25.03 5.17
C MET A 35 -0.20 -23.79 5.75
N THR A 36 0.97 -23.46 5.21
CA THR A 36 1.68 -22.24 5.53
C THR A 36 1.83 -21.37 4.29
N SER A 37 1.74 -20.07 4.47
CA SER A 37 1.86 -19.08 3.39
C SER A 37 2.62 -17.85 3.84
N ALA A 38 3.14 -17.10 2.87
CA ALA A 38 3.60 -15.74 3.12
C ALA A 38 2.40 -14.80 3.15
N GLY A 39 2.32 -13.99 4.19
CA GLY A 39 1.32 -12.96 4.40
C GLY A 39 1.95 -11.61 4.75
N GLY A 40 1.14 -10.74 5.34
CA GLY A 40 1.48 -9.34 5.62
C GLY A 40 1.08 -8.42 4.46
N LYS A 41 0.39 -7.33 4.78
CA LYS A 41 -0.14 -6.40 3.77
C LYS A 41 0.97 -5.78 2.93
N GLY A 42 2.13 -5.50 3.54
CA GLY A 42 3.30 -4.97 2.84
C GLY A 42 3.77 -5.89 1.73
N ALA A 43 4.06 -7.15 2.08
CA ALA A 43 4.51 -8.16 1.13
C ALA A 43 3.47 -8.43 0.02
N ASN A 44 2.19 -8.48 0.37
CA ASN A 44 1.09 -8.68 -0.59
C ASN A 44 0.98 -7.53 -1.59
N GLN A 45 0.99 -6.28 -1.11
CA GLN A 45 0.89 -5.09 -1.95
C GLN A 45 2.15 -4.90 -2.83
N ALA A 46 3.34 -5.22 -2.31
CA ALA A 46 4.55 -5.26 -3.11
C ALA A 46 4.45 -6.29 -4.25
N THR A 47 3.97 -7.49 -3.95
CA THR A 47 3.75 -8.56 -4.94
C THR A 47 2.75 -8.12 -6.02
N ALA A 48 1.69 -7.43 -5.63
CA ALA A 48 0.71 -6.91 -6.58
C ALA A 48 1.24 -5.77 -7.45
N ALA A 49 2.03 -4.87 -6.88
CA ALA A 49 2.76 -3.84 -7.63
C ALA A 49 3.68 -4.47 -8.69
N LEU A 50 4.40 -5.54 -8.32
CA LEU A 50 5.27 -6.28 -9.23
C LEU A 50 4.46 -6.92 -10.36
N LYS A 51 3.35 -7.61 -10.04
CA LYS A 51 2.43 -8.20 -11.03
C LYS A 51 1.78 -7.14 -11.93
N ALA A 52 1.66 -5.90 -11.47
CA ALA A 52 1.21 -4.76 -12.28
C ALA A 52 2.32 -4.18 -13.20
N GLY A 53 3.53 -4.74 -13.15
CA GLY A 53 4.68 -4.35 -13.98
C GLY A 53 5.44 -3.14 -13.44
N ALA A 54 5.34 -2.84 -12.13
CA ALA A 54 6.19 -1.86 -11.48
C ALA A 54 7.59 -2.40 -11.23
N ASN A 55 8.57 -1.50 -11.11
CA ASN A 55 9.87 -1.81 -10.55
C ASN A 55 9.74 -1.69 -9.03
N VAL A 56 9.78 -2.80 -8.30
CA VAL A 56 9.45 -2.85 -6.88
C VAL A 56 10.68 -3.02 -6.02
N HIS A 57 10.85 -2.11 -5.06
CA HIS A 57 11.72 -2.28 -3.90
C HIS A 57 10.82 -2.59 -2.69
N TYR A 58 10.95 -3.79 -2.12
CA TYR A 58 10.28 -4.14 -0.86
C TYR A 58 11.21 -3.91 0.33
N ILE A 59 10.72 -3.22 1.35
CA ILE A 59 11.41 -2.98 2.62
C ILE A 59 10.51 -3.52 3.73
N GLY A 60 11.06 -4.41 4.57
CA GLY A 60 10.35 -4.96 5.72
C GLY A 60 11.32 -5.46 6.79
N LYS A 61 10.78 -5.82 7.95
CA LYS A 61 11.56 -6.33 9.09
C LYS A 61 11.05 -7.71 9.50
N ILE A 62 11.99 -8.62 9.73
CA ILE A 62 11.72 -10.02 10.12
C ILE A 62 12.54 -10.36 11.37
N GLY A 63 12.18 -11.45 12.05
CA GLY A 63 12.99 -12.00 13.13
C GLY A 63 14.16 -12.83 12.61
N ASN A 64 15.12 -13.11 13.49
CA ASN A 64 16.17 -14.11 13.25
C ASN A 64 15.70 -15.52 13.66
N ASP A 65 14.60 -15.98 13.04
CA ASP A 65 13.95 -17.24 13.36
C ASP A 65 13.61 -18.06 12.09
N THR A 66 13.03 -19.24 12.29
CA THR A 66 12.62 -20.14 11.19
C THR A 66 11.65 -19.45 10.21
N PHE A 67 10.76 -18.58 10.71
CA PHE A 67 9.82 -17.83 9.89
C PHE A 67 10.53 -16.74 9.07
N GLY A 68 11.57 -16.12 9.62
CA GLY A 68 12.43 -15.16 8.93
C GLY A 68 13.25 -15.83 7.84
N HIS A 69 13.77 -17.03 8.09
CA HIS A 69 14.42 -17.83 7.04
C HIS A 69 13.44 -18.19 5.91
N PHE A 70 12.20 -18.56 6.24
CA PHE A 70 11.14 -18.74 5.25
C PHE A 70 10.89 -17.46 4.45
N ALA A 71 10.77 -16.31 5.12
CA ALA A 71 10.55 -15.00 4.49
C ALA A 71 11.65 -14.67 3.47
N ARG A 72 12.93 -14.81 3.87
CA ARG A 72 14.08 -14.57 2.98
C ARG A 72 14.02 -15.43 1.72
N ARG A 73 13.73 -16.72 1.88
CA ARG A 73 13.61 -17.66 0.74
C ARG A 73 12.42 -17.29 -0.15
N HIS A 74 11.27 -17.01 0.46
CA HIS A 74 10.06 -16.66 -0.26
C HIS A 74 10.26 -15.37 -1.08
N LEU A 75 10.67 -14.28 -0.44
CA LEU A 75 10.82 -12.96 -1.07
C LEU A 75 11.89 -12.96 -2.17
N LYS A 76 12.96 -13.75 -2.02
CA LYS A 76 13.95 -13.96 -3.09
C LYS A 76 13.32 -14.64 -4.33
N GLY A 77 12.33 -15.50 -4.12
CA GLY A 77 11.61 -16.19 -5.20
C GLY A 77 10.51 -15.36 -5.86
N VAL A 78 10.01 -14.28 -5.22
CA VAL A 78 8.93 -13.44 -5.78
C VAL A 78 9.38 -12.66 -7.02
N GLY A 79 10.65 -12.28 -7.09
CA GLY A 79 11.22 -11.54 -8.23
C GLY A 79 11.12 -10.02 -8.12
N PHE A 80 11.13 -9.47 -6.90
CA PHE A 80 11.30 -8.02 -6.70
C PHE A 80 12.63 -7.53 -7.27
N ASN A 81 12.65 -6.25 -7.68
CA ASN A 81 13.87 -5.64 -8.20
C ASN A 81 14.89 -5.39 -7.11
N ALA A 82 14.43 -5.11 -5.89
CA ALA A 82 15.25 -5.02 -4.69
C ALA A 82 14.45 -5.41 -3.46
N VAL A 83 15.14 -5.97 -2.48
CA VAL A 83 14.58 -6.36 -1.18
C VAL A 83 15.54 -5.89 -0.09
N THR A 84 15.05 -5.06 0.83
CA THR A 84 15.75 -4.73 2.08
C THR A 84 15.03 -5.43 3.22
N LEU A 85 15.70 -6.41 3.84
CA LEU A 85 15.19 -7.12 5.01
C LEU A 85 16.00 -6.74 6.24
N LEU A 86 15.37 -5.93 7.10
CA LEU A 86 15.84 -5.64 8.44
C LEU A 86 15.62 -6.87 9.34
N VAL A 87 16.40 -6.98 10.43
CA VAL A 87 16.41 -8.17 11.28
C VAL A 87 16.30 -7.76 12.74
N ALA A 88 15.30 -8.29 13.43
CA ALA A 88 15.27 -8.29 14.88
C ALA A 88 15.92 -9.57 15.40
N GLU A 89 16.94 -9.45 16.25
CA GLU A 89 17.64 -10.62 16.79
C GLU A 89 16.80 -11.38 17.83
N GLU A 90 16.03 -10.67 18.65
CA GLU A 90 15.32 -11.25 19.80
C GLU A 90 13.79 -11.26 19.65
N ILE A 91 13.26 -10.68 18.56
CA ILE A 91 11.81 -10.58 18.32
C ILE A 91 11.45 -11.48 17.14
N PRO A 92 10.43 -12.34 17.27
CA PRO A 92 10.05 -13.25 16.20
C PRO A 92 9.54 -12.51 14.96
N THR A 93 9.60 -13.17 13.81
CA THR A 93 8.93 -12.69 12.60
C THR A 93 7.42 -12.64 12.85
N GLY A 94 6.77 -11.59 12.32
CA GLY A 94 5.31 -11.50 12.38
C GLY A 94 4.65 -12.76 11.85
N ASN A 95 3.54 -13.18 12.45
CA ASN A 95 2.84 -14.39 12.10
C ASN A 95 1.34 -14.27 12.34
N ALA A 96 0.57 -15.07 11.63
CA ALA A 96 -0.87 -15.17 11.81
C ALA A 96 -1.30 -16.63 11.94
N LEU A 97 -2.11 -16.92 12.95
CA LEU A 97 -2.81 -18.19 13.10
C LEU A 97 -4.23 -18.01 12.58
N ILE A 98 -4.56 -18.76 11.53
CA ILE A 98 -5.79 -18.59 10.78
C ILE A 98 -6.57 -19.91 10.85
N TYR A 99 -7.76 -19.86 11.44
CA TYR A 99 -8.74 -20.94 11.34
C TYR A 99 -9.72 -20.60 10.22
N VAL A 100 -9.96 -21.55 9.33
CA VAL A 100 -11.01 -21.48 8.30
C VAL A 100 -12.03 -22.55 8.61
N ALA A 101 -13.28 -22.16 8.82
CA ALA A 101 -14.35 -23.05 9.26
C ALA A 101 -15.58 -23.04 8.35
N GLY A 102 -16.25 -24.19 8.29
CA GLY A 102 -17.52 -24.37 7.60
C GLY A 102 -17.44 -24.28 6.08
N ASN A 103 -18.59 -24.49 5.42
CA ASN A 103 -18.71 -24.41 3.97
C ASN A 103 -18.65 -22.97 3.44
N ASP A 104 -18.97 -21.99 4.29
CA ASP A 104 -18.95 -20.55 3.96
C ASP A 104 -17.54 -19.93 4.10
N ALA A 105 -16.54 -20.73 4.50
CA ALA A 105 -15.14 -20.31 4.66
C ALA A 105 -14.98 -19.06 5.55
N GLU A 106 -15.66 -19.05 6.70
CA GLU A 106 -15.45 -18.03 7.72
C GLU A 106 -14.04 -18.16 8.32
N ASN A 107 -13.44 -17.02 8.69
CA ASN A 107 -12.06 -16.98 9.18
C ASN A 107 -11.98 -16.38 10.59
N MET A 108 -11.25 -17.04 11.49
CA MET A 108 -10.75 -16.45 12.73
C MET A 108 -9.24 -16.31 12.64
N ILE A 109 -8.74 -15.11 12.95
CA ILE A 109 -7.33 -14.76 12.75
C ILE A 109 -6.79 -14.18 14.05
N ALA A 110 -5.72 -14.78 14.58
CA ALA A 110 -4.89 -14.19 15.62
C ALA A 110 -3.56 -13.78 14.99
N VAL A 111 -3.18 -12.51 15.12
CA VAL A 111 -1.94 -11.97 14.56
C VAL A 111 -1.00 -11.60 15.69
N ASP A 112 0.24 -12.10 15.61
CA ASP A 112 1.37 -11.55 16.34
C ASP A 112 2.21 -10.72 15.37
N PRO A 113 2.25 -9.39 15.50
CA PRO A 113 2.96 -8.56 14.55
C PRO A 113 4.49 -8.68 14.68
N GLY A 114 5.01 -9.16 15.81
CA GLY A 114 6.43 -9.43 16.04
C GLY A 114 7.36 -8.30 15.57
N ALA A 115 8.38 -8.67 14.80
CA ALA A 115 9.43 -7.78 14.31
C ALA A 115 8.90 -6.62 13.43
N ASN A 116 7.68 -6.68 12.91
CA ASN A 116 7.09 -5.59 12.12
C ASN A 116 6.91 -4.30 12.97
N MET A 117 6.75 -4.42 14.29
CA MET A 117 6.50 -3.30 15.20
C MET A 117 7.77 -2.75 15.86
N THR A 118 8.96 -3.23 15.48
CA THR A 118 10.21 -2.90 16.16
C THR A 118 11.22 -2.20 15.24
N VAL A 119 10.74 -1.55 14.17
CA VAL A 119 11.61 -0.83 13.24
C VAL A 119 12.17 0.41 13.90
N THR A 120 13.50 0.54 13.93
CA THR A 120 14.19 1.64 14.60
C THR A 120 14.44 2.83 13.67
N ASP A 121 14.70 3.99 14.25
CA ASP A 121 15.01 5.21 13.50
C ASP A 121 16.28 5.04 12.65
N ASP A 122 17.32 4.37 13.19
CA ASP A 122 18.56 4.08 12.46
C ASP A 122 18.33 3.15 11.25
N GLU A 123 17.44 2.16 11.40
CA GLU A 123 17.07 1.27 10.29
C GLU A 123 16.34 2.03 9.19
N ILE A 124 15.44 2.96 9.54
CA ILE A 124 14.79 3.83 8.56
C ILE A 124 15.78 4.77 7.91
N ALA A 125 16.72 5.37 8.66
CA ALA A 125 17.77 6.21 8.12
C ALA A 125 18.59 5.48 7.05
N GLY A 126 18.91 4.21 7.27
CA GLY A 126 19.57 3.35 6.28
C GLY A 126 18.73 3.07 5.02
N CYS A 127 17.40 3.19 5.12
CA CYS A 127 16.47 2.97 4.01
C CYS A 127 16.17 4.24 3.18
N ILE A 128 16.52 5.43 3.67
CA ILE A 128 16.26 6.72 2.98
C ILE A 128 16.73 6.73 1.51
N PRO A 129 17.92 6.22 1.14
CA PRO A 129 18.37 6.23 -0.26
C PRO A 129 17.43 5.44 -1.19
N ALA A 130 16.87 4.33 -0.71
CA ALA A 130 15.92 3.52 -1.46
C ALA A 130 14.57 4.23 -1.63
N ILE A 131 14.06 4.78 -0.51
CA ILE A 131 12.81 5.56 -0.49
C ILE A 131 12.91 6.77 -1.42
N GLY A 132 14.02 7.50 -1.36
CA GLY A 132 14.24 8.71 -2.15
C GLY A 132 14.40 8.49 -3.66
N CYS A 133 14.56 7.24 -4.10
CA CYS A 133 14.63 6.88 -5.51
C CYS A 133 13.28 6.47 -6.12
N ALA A 134 12.21 6.42 -5.32
CA ALA A 134 10.91 5.91 -5.73
C ALA A 134 10.02 6.99 -6.38
N ASP A 135 9.21 6.59 -7.36
CA ASP A 135 8.13 7.45 -7.88
C ASP A 135 6.90 7.39 -6.97
N VAL A 136 6.70 6.25 -6.30
CA VAL A 136 5.61 5.98 -5.37
C VAL A 136 6.17 5.33 -4.11
N VAL A 137 5.77 5.84 -2.94
CA VAL A 137 5.99 5.20 -1.64
C VAL A 137 4.64 4.67 -1.16
N LEU A 138 4.59 3.38 -0.86
CA LEU A 138 3.39 2.69 -0.40
C LEU A 138 3.63 2.13 1.00
N VAL A 139 2.75 2.48 1.93
CA VAL A 139 2.78 2.04 3.33
C VAL A 139 1.40 1.55 3.79
N GLN A 140 1.41 0.71 4.83
CA GLN A 140 0.23 0.25 5.56
C GLN A 140 0.41 0.47 7.06
N LEU A 141 -0.61 0.19 7.87
CA LEU A 141 -0.58 0.40 9.33
C LEU A 141 -0.23 -0.87 10.11
N GLU A 142 0.63 -1.73 9.56
CA GLU A 142 1.13 -2.97 10.20
C GLU A 142 2.56 -2.87 10.75
N ASN A 143 3.11 -1.65 10.80
CA ASN A 143 4.41 -1.35 11.43
C ASN A 143 4.23 -0.30 12.53
N ASN A 144 5.27 -0.06 13.34
CA ASN A 144 5.24 1.01 14.33
C ASN A 144 5.04 2.38 13.66
N LEU A 145 4.13 3.19 14.22
CA LEU A 145 3.70 4.45 13.61
C LEU A 145 4.88 5.42 13.37
N SER A 146 5.85 5.45 14.28
CA SER A 146 7.06 6.28 14.14
C SER A 146 7.87 5.97 12.88
N ALA A 147 7.96 4.69 12.49
CA ALA A 147 8.65 4.30 11.26
C ALA A 147 7.83 4.68 10.02
N ILE A 148 6.51 4.49 10.07
CA ILE A 148 5.59 4.87 8.98
C ILE A 148 5.69 6.38 8.72
N GLU A 149 5.69 7.21 9.77
CA GLU A 149 5.84 8.66 9.67
C GLU A 149 7.15 9.07 8.99
N GLN A 150 8.28 8.47 9.40
CA GLN A 150 9.59 8.75 8.81
C GLN A 150 9.67 8.34 7.34
N VAL A 151 9.08 7.20 6.96
CA VAL A 151 9.02 6.75 5.57
C VAL A 151 8.16 7.68 4.71
N ILE A 152 7.01 8.11 5.24
CA ILE A 152 6.15 9.10 4.58
C ILE A 152 6.94 10.41 4.38
N ASP A 153 7.63 10.90 5.40
CA ASP A 153 8.40 12.14 5.33
C ASP A 153 9.54 12.05 4.31
N ALA A 154 10.31 10.96 4.32
CA ALA A 154 11.35 10.71 3.32
C ALA A 154 10.78 10.67 1.90
N GLY A 155 9.64 10.01 1.70
CA GLY A 155 8.94 9.98 0.40
C GLY A 155 8.51 11.35 -0.07
N LYS A 156 7.93 12.17 0.83
CA LYS A 156 7.51 13.55 0.50
C LYS A 156 8.68 14.46 0.18
N GLN A 157 9.77 14.38 0.94
CA GLN A 157 10.98 15.17 0.70
C GLN A 157 11.61 14.83 -0.66
N ALA A 158 11.52 13.57 -1.08
CA ALA A 158 11.98 13.12 -2.40
C ALA A 158 11.01 13.45 -3.55
N GLY A 159 9.80 13.95 -3.25
CA GLY A 159 8.78 14.26 -4.24
C GLY A 159 8.03 13.04 -4.78
N ALA A 160 8.10 11.90 -4.09
CA ALA A 160 7.32 10.71 -4.42
C ALA A 160 5.83 10.91 -4.13
N LEU A 161 4.98 10.19 -4.85
CA LEU A 161 3.57 10.05 -4.49
C LEU A 161 3.45 9.13 -3.28
N VAL A 162 2.93 9.63 -2.16
CA VAL A 162 2.74 8.82 -0.95
C VAL A 162 1.34 8.22 -0.94
N MET A 163 1.28 6.89 -0.93
CA MET A 163 0.06 6.11 -0.81
C MET A 163 0.01 5.41 0.55
N LEU A 164 -1.11 5.57 1.25
CA LEU A 164 -1.39 4.91 2.51
C LEU A 164 -2.62 4.00 2.35
N ASN A 165 -2.45 2.72 2.66
CA ASN A 165 -3.57 1.83 2.95
C ASN A 165 -3.74 1.77 4.47
N PRO A 166 -4.81 2.37 5.04
CA PRO A 166 -4.95 2.56 6.49
C PRO A 166 -5.42 1.28 7.21
N ALA A 167 -4.91 0.12 6.80
CA ALA A 167 -5.30 -1.19 7.30
C ALA A 167 -4.14 -1.89 8.05
N PRO A 168 -4.40 -2.58 9.19
CA PRO A 168 -5.61 -2.44 10.00
C PRO A 168 -5.70 -1.02 10.58
N TRP A 169 -6.91 -0.50 10.74
CA TRP A 169 -7.07 0.86 11.23
C TRP A 169 -6.59 1.00 12.67
N GLN A 170 -5.74 2.01 12.88
CA GLN A 170 -5.39 2.56 14.19
C GLN A 170 -5.46 4.09 14.10
N PRO A 171 -5.71 4.82 15.21
CA PRO A 171 -5.72 6.27 15.20
C PRO A 171 -4.40 6.83 14.65
N VAL A 172 -4.50 7.76 13.69
CA VAL A 172 -3.35 8.49 13.14
C VAL A 172 -3.62 9.99 13.23
N GLU A 173 -2.55 10.76 13.46
CA GLU A 173 -2.65 12.21 13.54
C GLU A 173 -3.02 12.82 12.18
N ARG A 174 -3.78 13.92 12.22
CA ARG A 174 -4.13 14.69 11.00
C ARG A 174 -2.88 15.17 10.24
N ALA A 175 -1.80 15.43 10.97
CA ALA A 175 -0.52 15.81 10.40
C ALA A 175 0.03 14.73 9.45
N LEU A 176 -0.11 13.45 9.79
CA LEU A 176 0.27 12.32 8.93
C LEU A 176 -0.62 12.27 7.69
N LEU A 177 -1.95 12.33 7.86
CA LEU A 177 -2.90 12.28 6.74
C LEU A 177 -2.68 13.40 5.72
N SER A 178 -2.29 14.60 6.17
CA SER A 178 -2.01 15.74 5.29
C SER A 178 -0.84 15.52 4.32
N LYS A 179 0.05 14.57 4.66
CA LYS A 179 1.20 14.17 3.86
C LYS A 179 0.85 13.07 2.85
N VAL A 180 -0.28 12.36 3.04
CA VAL A 180 -0.73 11.28 2.15
C VAL A 180 -1.36 11.87 0.88
N ASP A 181 -0.84 11.47 -0.28
CA ASP A 181 -1.39 11.88 -1.58
C ASP A 181 -2.56 11.01 -2.00
N LEU A 182 -2.55 9.71 -1.64
CA LEU A 182 -3.61 8.76 -1.94
C LEU A 182 -3.89 7.85 -0.74
N LEU A 183 -5.09 7.96 -0.17
CA LEU A 183 -5.58 7.10 0.90
C LEU A 183 -6.49 6.01 0.32
N THR A 184 -6.32 4.76 0.76
CA THR A 184 -7.01 3.60 0.17
C THR A 184 -7.67 2.69 1.21
N PRO A 185 -8.66 3.17 1.99
CA PRO A 185 -9.35 2.34 2.97
C PRO A 185 -10.30 1.35 2.28
N ASN A 186 -10.61 0.24 2.91
CA ASN A 186 -11.85 -0.48 2.64
C ASN A 186 -13.05 0.13 3.39
N ALA A 187 -14.24 -0.41 3.17
CA ALA A 187 -15.48 0.02 3.85
C ALA A 187 -15.35 0.02 5.38
N THR A 188 -14.75 -1.02 5.95
CA THR A 188 -14.55 -1.16 7.39
C THR A 188 -13.61 -0.08 7.92
N GLU A 189 -12.44 0.11 7.30
CA GLU A 189 -11.49 1.15 7.71
C GLU A 189 -12.06 2.55 7.51
N ALA A 190 -12.70 2.83 6.38
CA ALA A 190 -13.36 4.11 6.13
C ALA A 190 -14.42 4.39 7.19
N GLY A 191 -15.17 3.37 7.60
CA GLY A 191 -16.15 3.51 8.67
C GLY A 191 -15.53 3.80 10.03
N LEU A 192 -14.46 3.11 10.39
CA LEU A 192 -13.72 3.35 11.63
C LEU A 192 -13.08 4.75 11.67
N MET A 193 -12.55 5.22 10.54
CA MET A 193 -11.93 6.55 10.41
C MET A 193 -12.95 7.70 10.50
N THR A 194 -14.17 7.47 10.03
CA THR A 194 -15.22 8.51 9.92
C THR A 194 -16.28 8.41 11.02
N GLY A 195 -16.31 7.32 11.78
CA GLY A 195 -17.38 7.00 12.74
C GLY A 195 -18.72 6.69 12.07
N ARG A 196 -18.71 6.30 10.79
CA ARG A 196 -19.91 6.04 9.98
C ARG A 196 -19.93 4.62 9.43
N ARG A 197 -21.10 4.09 9.14
CA ARG A 197 -21.23 2.83 8.41
C ARG A 197 -21.05 3.10 6.91
N VAL A 198 -20.25 2.28 6.23
CA VAL A 198 -20.00 2.40 4.78
C VAL A 198 -20.45 1.11 4.08
N ASP A 199 -21.68 1.08 3.60
CA ASP A 199 -22.28 -0.12 2.97
C ASP A 199 -22.97 0.17 1.62
N SER A 200 -22.84 1.40 1.12
CA SER A 200 -23.36 1.83 -0.17
C SER A 200 -22.44 2.84 -0.82
N LEU A 201 -22.62 3.08 -2.12
CA LEU A 201 -21.88 4.12 -2.85
C LEU A 201 -22.12 5.52 -2.27
N ALA A 202 -23.34 5.80 -1.80
CA ALA A 202 -23.67 7.07 -1.17
C ALA A 202 -22.91 7.25 0.16
N ALA A 203 -22.94 6.23 1.02
CA ALA A 203 -22.20 6.24 2.28
C ALA A 203 -20.68 6.34 2.07
N ALA A 204 -20.16 5.71 1.01
CA ALA A 204 -18.75 5.83 0.64
C ALA A 204 -18.39 7.25 0.17
N ALA A 205 -19.26 7.92 -0.58
CA ALA A 205 -19.04 9.31 -0.97
C ALA A 205 -19.01 10.24 0.24
N GLU A 206 -19.97 10.10 1.17
CA GLU A 206 -19.98 10.87 2.42
C GLU A 206 -18.73 10.61 3.28
N ALA A 207 -18.29 9.34 3.39
CA ALA A 207 -17.08 9.00 4.10
C ALA A 207 -15.84 9.64 3.45
N ALA A 208 -15.77 9.67 2.11
CA ALA A 208 -14.70 10.34 1.40
C ALA A 208 -14.66 11.84 1.69
N ASP A 209 -15.81 12.52 1.73
CA ASP A 209 -15.89 13.94 2.09
C ASP A 209 -15.36 14.23 3.50
N VAL A 210 -15.69 13.36 4.48
CA VAL A 210 -15.15 13.46 5.84
C VAL A 210 -13.63 13.26 5.85
N LEU A 211 -13.12 12.27 5.11
CA LEU A 211 -11.67 11.99 5.01
C LEU A 211 -10.92 13.14 4.33
N HIS A 212 -11.52 13.78 3.32
CA HIS A 212 -10.98 14.99 2.71
C HIS A 212 -10.92 16.14 3.72
N ALA A 213 -11.97 16.34 4.52
CA ALA A 213 -12.00 17.35 5.58
C ALA A 213 -10.97 17.07 6.70
N GLN A 214 -10.57 15.81 6.90
CA GLN A 214 -9.51 15.41 7.82
C GLN A 214 -8.08 15.59 7.26
N GLY A 215 -7.94 15.90 5.96
CA GLY A 215 -6.66 16.25 5.32
C GLY A 215 -6.20 15.31 4.21
N ALA A 216 -6.94 14.22 3.92
CA ALA A 216 -6.58 13.31 2.82
C ALA A 216 -6.79 13.99 1.45
N ARG A 217 -5.78 13.95 0.58
CA ARG A 217 -5.85 14.62 -0.73
C ARG A 217 -6.73 13.88 -1.73
N ASN A 218 -6.48 12.59 -1.91
CA ASN A 218 -7.27 11.70 -2.76
C ASN A 218 -7.66 10.47 -1.94
N VAL A 219 -8.89 9.99 -2.10
CA VAL A 219 -9.42 8.83 -1.37
C VAL A 219 -10.01 7.83 -2.36
N ILE A 220 -9.64 6.55 -2.22
CA ILE A 220 -10.26 5.44 -2.94
C ILE A 220 -10.77 4.43 -1.91
N ILE A 221 -12.09 4.36 -1.74
CA ILE A 221 -12.73 3.42 -0.82
C ILE A 221 -13.08 2.12 -1.55
N THR A 222 -12.64 0.98 -1.03
CA THR A 222 -12.99 -0.34 -1.58
C THR A 222 -14.19 -0.94 -0.83
N LEU A 223 -15.19 -1.47 -1.55
CA LEU A 223 -16.45 -1.96 -0.98
C LEU A 223 -16.58 -3.51 -0.94
N GLY A 224 -15.51 -4.24 -1.26
CA GLY A 224 -15.53 -5.71 -1.31
C GLY A 224 -16.55 -6.30 -2.29
N ALA A 225 -16.81 -7.61 -2.20
CA ALA A 225 -17.81 -8.32 -3.01
C ALA A 225 -19.27 -8.01 -2.60
N SER A 226 -19.48 -7.39 -1.44
CA SER A 226 -20.79 -7.01 -0.89
C SER A 226 -21.44 -5.82 -1.60
N GLY A 227 -20.72 -5.14 -2.49
CA GLY A 227 -21.33 -4.27 -3.49
C GLY A 227 -22.06 -5.09 -4.55
N ARG A 228 -23.16 -5.76 -4.20
CA ARG A 228 -23.96 -6.48 -5.19
C ARG A 228 -24.38 -5.52 -6.31
N PRO A 229 -24.11 -5.88 -7.58
CA PRO A 229 -24.50 -5.08 -8.72
C PRO A 229 -26.02 -5.19 -8.93
N ALA A 230 -26.72 -4.05 -8.98
CA ALA A 230 -28.03 -4.03 -9.61
C ALA A 230 -27.81 -4.14 -11.12
N GLU A 231 -28.18 -5.29 -11.66
CA GLU A 231 -28.13 -5.61 -13.08
C GLU A 231 -28.97 -4.60 -13.88
N ARG A 232 -28.31 -3.75 -14.66
CA ARG A 232 -28.85 -3.26 -15.93
C ARG A 232 -27.79 -3.50 -16.98
N ALA A 233 -28.15 -4.36 -17.94
CA ALA A 233 -27.31 -4.76 -19.05
C ALA A 233 -26.55 -3.56 -19.65
N GLY A 234 -25.23 -3.68 -19.71
CA GLY A 234 -24.37 -2.80 -20.50
C GLY A 234 -23.74 -1.59 -19.77
N SER A 235 -23.11 -1.77 -18.61
CA SER A 235 -22.01 -0.87 -18.17
C SER A 235 -21.28 -1.41 -16.94
N GLU A 236 -19.96 -1.63 -17.04
CA GLU A 236 -19.04 -1.79 -15.90
C GLU A 236 -19.05 -0.52 -15.04
N ILE A 237 -19.48 -0.61 -13.78
CA ILE A 237 -19.43 0.50 -12.83
C ILE A 237 -18.15 0.40 -12.01
N SER A 238 -17.20 1.26 -12.33
CA SER A 238 -16.05 1.54 -11.48
C SER A 238 -16.17 2.95 -10.92
N CYS A 239 -16.34 3.07 -9.61
CA CYS A 239 -16.35 4.36 -8.94
C CYS A 239 -14.90 4.83 -8.74
N SER A 240 -14.38 5.58 -9.71
CA SER A 240 -13.17 6.38 -9.53
C SER A 240 -13.58 7.83 -9.32
N LEU A 241 -13.82 8.23 -8.08
CA LEU A 241 -13.84 9.64 -7.69
C LEU A 241 -12.40 10.12 -7.54
N LEU A 242 -11.74 10.39 -8.67
CA LEU A 242 -10.45 11.08 -8.71
C LEU A 242 -10.73 12.56 -8.96
N SER A 243 -10.76 13.38 -7.92
CA SER A 243 -10.64 14.83 -8.07
C SER A 243 -9.15 15.19 -8.12
N PHE A 244 -8.56 15.11 -9.31
CA PHE A 244 -7.14 15.40 -9.48
C PHE A 244 -6.93 16.92 -9.65
N SER A 245 -6.43 17.59 -8.61
CA SER A 245 -5.79 18.91 -8.77
C SER A 245 -4.29 18.69 -9.03
N PRO A 246 -3.77 19.00 -10.23
CA PRO A 246 -2.36 18.73 -10.55
C PRO A 246 -1.43 19.57 -9.68
N PRO A 247 -0.40 18.98 -9.04
CA PRO A 247 0.64 19.76 -8.37
C PRO A 247 1.46 20.53 -9.41
N ARG A 248 1.76 21.80 -9.12
CA ARG A 248 2.67 22.61 -9.94
C ARG A 248 4.05 21.95 -9.92
N HIS A 249 4.53 21.52 -11.09
CA HIS A 249 5.88 21.01 -11.25
C HIS A 249 6.92 22.06 -10.85
N HIS A 250 7.47 21.98 -9.64
CA HIS A 250 8.78 22.53 -9.37
C HIS A 250 9.81 21.55 -9.92
N ARG A 251 10.42 21.92 -11.06
CA ARG A 251 11.60 21.24 -11.59
C ARG A 251 12.67 21.26 -10.50
N CYS A 252 13.05 20.08 -9.99
CA CYS A 252 14.30 19.90 -9.27
C CYS A 252 15.44 20.08 -10.30
N GLY A 253 15.94 21.31 -10.40
CA GLY A 253 17.14 21.65 -11.14
C GLY A 253 18.33 21.60 -10.20
N ARG A 254 18.93 20.42 -10.00
CA ARG A 254 20.30 20.25 -9.49
C ARG A 254 20.75 18.79 -9.62
N CYS A 255 21.02 18.39 -10.87
CA CYS A 255 21.91 17.28 -11.21
C CYS A 255 22.15 17.29 -12.73
N LEU A 256 22.95 18.24 -13.21
CA LEU A 256 23.92 18.02 -14.30
C LEU A 256 24.73 19.31 -14.49
N GLN A 257 26.00 19.26 -14.10
CA GLN A 257 26.99 20.26 -14.45
C GLN A 257 27.73 19.79 -15.72
N ARG A 258 27.93 20.75 -16.63
CA ARG A 258 29.06 20.92 -17.58
C ARG A 258 28.99 20.29 -19.00
N ARG A 259 29.15 21.23 -19.96
CA ARG A 259 29.64 21.14 -21.37
C ARG A 259 28.64 20.56 -22.38
N ALA A 260 28.38 21.14 -23.56
CA ALA A 260 28.91 22.26 -24.34
C ALA A 260 27.72 22.88 -25.12
N GLY A 261 27.65 24.19 -25.37
CA GLY A 261 28.29 24.87 -26.50
C GLY A 261 27.34 24.93 -27.73
N GLY A 262 26.87 26.11 -28.12
CA GLY A 262 26.17 26.31 -29.39
C GLY A 262 25.07 27.38 -29.34
N ALA A 263 25.38 28.57 -29.87
CA ALA A 263 24.48 29.71 -30.02
C ALA A 263 23.69 29.66 -31.34
N ALA A 264 22.46 30.19 -31.31
CA ALA A 264 21.64 30.80 -32.38
C ALA A 264 20.16 30.58 -31.96
N GLY A 265 19.35 31.59 -31.65
CA GLY A 265 19.06 32.79 -32.43
C GLY A 265 17.84 32.52 -33.30
N LEU A 266 16.65 32.98 -32.88
CA LEU A 266 15.58 33.54 -33.73
C LEU A 266 14.31 33.88 -32.90
N ARG A 267 13.81 35.09 -33.14
CA ARG A 267 12.53 35.65 -32.65
C ARG A 267 11.36 35.07 -33.47
N GLY A 268 10.20 34.93 -32.84
CA GLY A 268 8.93 34.67 -33.54
C GLY A 268 7.73 34.72 -32.60
N THR A 269 6.81 35.64 -32.87
CA THR A 269 5.61 35.98 -32.09
C THR A 269 4.42 35.07 -32.36
N ALA A 270 3.73 34.71 -31.28
CA ALA A 270 2.29 34.52 -31.07
C ALA A 270 1.40 33.63 -31.98
N THR A 271 0.49 32.94 -31.25
CA THR A 271 -0.82 32.35 -31.63
C THR A 271 -0.86 30.93 -32.18
N GLY A 272 -1.63 30.05 -31.52
CA GLY A 272 -1.97 28.71 -32.00
C GLY A 272 -2.25 27.71 -30.89
N ARG A 273 -3.54 27.41 -30.65
CA ARG A 273 -4.06 26.51 -29.61
C ARG A 273 -3.59 25.05 -29.81
N SER A 274 -3.26 24.40 -28.70
CA SER A 274 -2.93 22.97 -28.54
C SER A 274 -4.09 22.03 -28.88
N PRO A 275 -3.79 20.78 -29.27
CA PRO A 275 -4.40 19.67 -28.54
C PRO A 275 -3.39 18.54 -28.33
N ILE A 276 -2.75 18.48 -27.15
CA ILE A 276 -2.09 17.25 -26.70
C ILE A 276 -2.39 17.03 -25.21
N ARG A 277 -2.84 15.80 -24.91
CA ARG A 277 -2.68 15.03 -23.64
C ARG A 277 -3.98 14.65 -22.90
N GLY A 278 -4.69 13.66 -23.45
CA GLY A 278 -5.62 12.79 -22.69
C GLY A 278 -5.10 11.36 -22.43
N GLY A 279 -3.94 10.98 -23.02
CA GLY A 279 -3.49 9.59 -23.05
C GLY A 279 -2.65 9.09 -21.85
N LEU A 280 -1.88 9.98 -21.19
CA LEU A 280 -1.00 9.58 -20.08
C LEU A 280 -1.78 9.25 -18.78
N CYS A 281 -2.84 10.02 -18.49
CA CYS A 281 -3.62 9.92 -17.25
C CYS A 281 -4.38 8.57 -17.15
N ARG A 282 -4.93 8.07 -18.26
CA ARG A 282 -5.62 6.76 -18.30
C ARG A 282 -4.68 5.58 -18.05
N ARG A 283 -3.40 5.68 -18.44
CA ARG A 283 -2.42 4.60 -18.24
C ARG A 283 -1.91 4.53 -16.80
N GLN A 284 -1.78 5.66 -16.10
CA GLN A 284 -1.42 5.69 -14.67
C GLN A 284 -2.59 5.23 -13.78
N CYS A 285 -3.83 5.63 -14.09
CA CYS A 285 -5.04 5.14 -13.39
C CYS A 285 -5.24 3.63 -13.50
N ARG A 286 -5.03 3.04 -14.68
CA ARG A 286 -5.14 1.57 -14.86
C ARG A 286 -4.08 0.78 -14.09
N LYS A 287 -2.89 1.36 -13.87
CA LYS A 287 -1.82 0.74 -13.07
C LYS A 287 -2.09 0.83 -11.57
N ALA A 288 -2.55 1.99 -11.09
CA ALA A 288 -2.99 2.15 -9.69
C ALA A 288 -4.14 1.19 -9.33
N ARG A 289 -5.09 0.97 -10.25
CA ARG A 289 -6.19 -0.01 -10.07
C ARG A 289 -5.76 -1.47 -9.90
N ARG A 290 -4.51 -1.86 -10.14
CA ARG A 290 -4.03 -3.23 -9.80
C ARG A 290 -3.30 -3.29 -8.46
N LEU A 291 -2.78 -2.16 -7.97
CA LEU A 291 -2.14 -2.08 -6.65
C LEU A 291 -3.14 -1.99 -5.49
N ILE A 292 -4.36 -1.51 -5.73
CA ILE A 292 -5.36 -1.22 -4.68
C ILE A 292 -6.17 -2.46 -4.25
N PHE A 293 -6.17 -3.55 -5.03
CA PHE A 293 -7.14 -4.66 -4.89
C PHE A 293 -6.52 -6.00 -4.47
N THR A 294 -5.41 -5.98 -3.72
CA THR A 294 -4.71 -7.18 -3.22
C THR A 294 -4.24 -7.00 -1.79
#